data_AF-A0A2I1I4F9-F1
#
_entry.id   AF-A0A2I1I4F9-F1
#
_cell.length_a   1.000
_cell.length_b   1.000
_cell.length_c   1.000
_cell.angle_alpha   90.00
_cell.angle_beta   90.00
_cell.angle_gamma   90.00
#
_symmetry.space_group_name_H-M   'P 1'
#
loop_
_entity.id
_entity.type
_entity.pdbx_description
1 polymer ?
#
loop_
_entity_poly.entity_id
_entity_poly.type
_entity_poly.pdbx_seq_one_letter_code
_entity_poly.pdbx_strand_id
1 'polypeptide(L)'
;MKLEENRVVTASNDKPLSVPNKIVATNGVADYSLPSDLGYSYATTNDGESLFISNAEHELVGLIDSVSAVDMDGATWAATMSVSNNVVTFSSEESGIRYYRVEYVGATAADESENDFGYRASLIGVPRNYVYNPALGSLHDYCTKSPDEFPNPFGENADFRGPCALHDMCYERKGCASRSCDASLKSNLKNNCRATYSSGPTLASCLATAEVYWGAVRVAHTFSSCE
;
A
#
# COMPACT_ATOMS: atom_id res chain seq x y z
N MET A 1 -10.05 8.89 4.11
CA MET A 1 -10.21 8.47 2.71
C MET A 1 -11.65 8.07 2.45
N LYS A 2 -12.16 8.41 1.27
CA LYS A 2 -13.46 8.01 0.75
C LYS A 2 -13.36 6.62 0.12
N LEU A 3 -14.33 5.76 0.43
CA LEU A 3 -14.43 4.40 -0.12
C LEU A 3 -15.75 4.24 -0.87
N GLU A 4 -15.70 3.62 -2.04
CA GLU A 4 -16.87 3.17 -2.81
C GLU A 4 -16.66 1.70 -3.17
N GLU A 5 -17.62 0.83 -2.82
CA GLU A 5 -17.53 -0.62 -3.07
C GLU A 5 -16.20 -1.26 -2.60
N ASN A 6 -15.71 -0.86 -1.42
CA ASN A 6 -14.42 -1.28 -0.83
C ASN A 6 -13.18 -0.82 -1.60
N ARG A 7 -13.30 0.21 -2.45
CA ARG A 7 -12.21 0.77 -3.24
C ARG A 7 -11.97 2.23 -2.87
N VAL A 8 -10.71 2.65 -2.92
CA VAL A 8 -10.33 4.04 -2.64
C VAL A 8 -10.68 4.92 -3.83
N VAL A 9 -11.48 5.96 -3.59
CA VAL A 9 -11.84 6.96 -4.61
C VAL A 9 -10.67 7.93 -4.80
N THR A 10 -10.23 8.11 -6.04
CA THR A 10 -9.18 9.09 -6.41
C THR A 10 -9.77 10.38 -6.93
N ALA A 11 -9.12 11.49 -6.62
CA ALA A 11 -9.49 12.79 -7.15
C ALA A 11 -9.26 12.84 -8.66
N SER A 12 -10.22 13.42 -9.39
CA SER A 12 -10.11 13.54 -10.85
C SER A 12 -9.17 14.66 -11.30
N ASN A 13 -9.13 15.76 -10.55
CA ASN A 13 -8.26 16.91 -10.79
C ASN A 13 -7.97 17.60 -9.46
N ASP A 14 -6.70 17.80 -9.15
CA ASP A 14 -6.26 18.42 -7.92
C ASP A 14 -4.93 19.16 -8.15
N LYS A 15 -4.48 19.95 -7.17
CA LYS A 15 -3.18 20.61 -7.27
C LYS A 15 -2.06 19.56 -7.18
N PRO A 16 -1.10 19.52 -8.11
CA PRO A 16 -0.04 18.54 -8.09
C PRO A 16 0.78 18.67 -6.80
N LEU A 17 1.08 17.54 -6.19
CA LEU A 17 1.90 17.47 -4.99
C LEU A 17 3.23 16.82 -5.33
N SER A 18 4.32 17.53 -5.03
CA SER A 18 5.66 16.96 -5.14
C SER A 18 6.15 16.49 -3.78
N VAL A 19 6.46 15.20 -3.67
CA VAL A 19 7.14 14.62 -2.52
C VAL A 19 8.53 14.18 -2.97
N PRO A 20 9.62 14.61 -2.30
CA PRO A 20 10.97 14.23 -2.68
C PRO A 20 11.18 12.73 -2.50
N ASN A 21 11.81 12.08 -3.48
CA ASN A 21 12.18 10.66 -3.39
C ASN A 21 13.31 10.36 -2.39
N LYS A 22 13.93 11.40 -1.82
CA LYS A 22 15.03 11.33 -0.87
C LYS A 22 14.92 12.42 0.18
N ILE A 23 14.95 12.03 1.45
CA ILE A 23 14.91 12.94 2.60
C ILE A 23 16.10 12.64 3.51
N VAL A 24 16.94 13.64 3.76
CA VAL A 24 18.17 13.47 4.56
C VAL A 24 17.83 13.30 6.03
N ALA A 25 18.45 12.32 6.67
CA ALA A 25 18.28 12.07 8.10
C ALA A 25 19.30 12.86 8.93
N THR A 26 18.86 13.35 10.08
CA THR A 26 19.68 13.94 11.14
C THR A 26 19.53 13.09 12.39
N ASN A 27 20.62 12.53 12.90
CA ASN A 27 20.60 11.59 14.03
C ASN A 27 19.63 10.41 13.83
N GLY A 28 19.56 9.88 12.61
CA GLY A 28 18.71 8.74 12.27
C GLY A 28 17.24 9.07 12.04
N VAL A 29 16.80 10.32 12.22
CA VAL A 29 15.39 10.73 12.00
C VAL A 29 15.33 11.79 10.90
N ALA A 30 14.24 11.84 10.13
CA ALA A 30 14.01 12.93 9.20
C ALA A 30 12.59 13.47 9.32
N ASP A 31 12.44 14.79 9.21
CA ASP A 31 11.14 15.44 9.16
C ASP A 31 10.93 16.09 7.79
N TYR A 32 9.70 16.00 7.27
CA TYR A 32 9.28 16.66 6.03
C TYR A 32 7.94 17.33 6.22
N SER A 33 7.90 18.64 6.02
CA SER A 33 6.66 19.42 6.06
C SER A 33 5.93 19.30 4.74
N LEU A 34 4.75 18.68 4.76
CA LEU A 34 3.83 18.68 3.64
C LEU A 34 3.14 20.05 3.50
N PRO A 35 2.75 20.45 2.28
CA PRO A 35 2.09 21.73 2.05
C PRO A 35 0.80 21.86 2.87
N SER A 36 0.68 22.95 3.62
CA SER A 36 -0.51 23.23 4.44
C SER A 36 -1.53 24.13 3.71
N ASP A 37 -1.11 24.83 2.67
CA ASP A 37 -1.90 25.77 1.87
C ASP A 37 -2.74 25.08 0.79
N LEU A 38 -2.50 23.79 0.52
CA LEU A 38 -3.27 23.00 -0.43
C LEU A 38 -4.58 22.44 0.15
N GLY A 39 -4.76 22.47 1.48
CA GLY A 39 -5.96 21.95 2.13
C GLY A 39 -6.03 20.42 2.20
N TYR A 40 -4.90 19.73 2.02
CA TYR A 40 -4.82 18.27 2.10
C TYR A 40 -4.78 17.76 3.54
N SER A 41 -5.26 16.54 3.68
CA SER A 41 -5.24 15.75 4.91
C SER A 41 -4.32 14.54 4.72
N TYR A 42 -3.67 14.14 5.81
CA TYR A 42 -2.59 13.16 5.80
C TYR A 42 -2.87 12.09 6.86
N ALA A 43 -2.80 10.82 6.49
CA ALA A 43 -3.02 9.71 7.41
C ALA A 43 -2.09 8.55 7.07
N THR A 44 -1.42 8.00 8.08
CA THR A 44 -0.62 6.78 7.92
C THR A 44 -1.47 5.53 8.07
N THR A 45 -1.02 4.42 7.51
CA THR A 45 -1.46 3.09 7.92
C THR A 45 -1.08 2.82 9.37
N ASN A 46 -1.71 1.81 9.99
CA ASN A 46 -1.47 1.48 11.41
C ASN A 46 -0.04 1.01 11.69
N ASP A 47 0.65 0.47 10.69
CA ASP A 47 2.07 0.07 10.75
C ASP A 47 3.02 1.21 10.35
N GLY A 48 2.50 2.35 9.89
CA GLY A 48 3.29 3.50 9.46
C GLY A 48 4.02 3.28 8.14
N GLU A 49 3.78 2.20 7.40
CA GLU A 49 4.51 1.92 6.15
C GLU A 49 4.03 2.76 4.96
N SER A 50 2.75 3.17 4.96
CA SER A 50 2.16 3.99 3.91
C SER A 50 1.54 5.27 4.48
N LEU A 51 1.53 6.34 3.68
CA LEU A 51 0.87 7.60 3.99
C LEU A 51 -0.09 7.98 2.87
N PHE A 52 -1.38 8.03 3.22
CA PHE A 52 -2.45 8.51 2.36
C PHE A 52 -2.53 10.03 2.41
N ILE A 53 -2.69 10.63 1.23
CA ILE A 53 -2.88 12.07 1.07
C ILE A 53 -4.24 12.27 0.40
N SER A 54 -5.12 13.03 1.04
CA SER A 54 -6.49 13.24 0.54
C SER A 54 -6.90 14.70 0.53
N ASN A 55 -7.74 15.07 -0.44
CA ASN A 55 -8.37 16.39 -0.49
C ASN A 55 -9.47 16.56 0.57
N ALA A 56 -10.18 17.70 0.54
CA ALA A 56 -11.23 18.04 1.50
C ALA A 56 -12.44 17.10 1.40
N GLU A 57 -12.68 16.51 0.23
CA GLU A 57 -13.69 15.51 -0.08
C GLU A 57 -13.25 14.09 0.33
N HIS A 58 -12.07 13.96 0.93
CA HIS A 58 -11.41 12.71 1.30
C HIS A 58 -11.06 11.79 0.13
N GLU A 59 -11.02 12.30 -1.09
CA GLU A 59 -10.55 11.59 -2.27
C GLU A 59 -9.02 11.54 -2.27
N LEU A 60 -8.45 10.43 -2.73
CA LEU A 60 -7.00 10.22 -2.77
C LEU A 60 -6.37 11.10 -3.84
N VAL A 61 -5.39 11.91 -3.45
CA VAL A 61 -4.58 12.77 -4.36
C VAL A 61 -3.14 12.26 -4.49
N GLY A 62 -2.67 11.47 -3.53
CA GLY A 62 -1.35 10.84 -3.60
C GLY A 62 -1.15 9.81 -2.50
N LEU A 63 -0.13 8.99 -2.68
CA LEU A 63 0.25 7.93 -1.77
C LEU A 63 1.77 7.92 -1.63
N ILE A 64 2.29 8.00 -0.41
CA ILE A 64 3.63 7.45 -0.15
C ILE A 64 3.40 5.96 0.12
N ASP A 65 3.76 5.11 -0.84
CA ASP A 65 3.46 3.67 -0.80
C ASP A 65 4.43 2.90 0.09
N SER A 66 5.67 3.37 0.17
CA SER A 66 6.68 2.81 1.04
C SER A 66 7.78 3.84 1.34
N VAL A 67 8.47 3.60 2.46
CA VAL A 67 9.72 4.27 2.79
C VAL A 67 10.76 3.22 3.16
N SER A 68 12.01 3.45 2.78
CA SER A 68 13.14 2.67 3.25
C SER A 68 14.26 3.57 3.78
N ALA A 69 14.89 3.15 4.87
CA ALA A 69 16.04 3.83 5.43
C ALA A 69 17.31 3.35 4.74
N VAL A 70 18.22 4.26 4.42
CA VAL A 70 19.50 3.93 3.79
C VAL A 70 20.65 4.42 4.67
N ASP A 71 21.54 3.51 5.03
CA ASP A 71 22.69 3.79 5.88
C ASP A 71 23.91 4.35 5.10
N MET A 72 25.04 4.47 5.81
CA MET A 72 26.28 4.99 5.25
C MET A 72 26.91 4.07 4.19
N ASP A 73 26.70 2.76 4.30
CA ASP A 73 27.22 1.75 3.38
C ASP A 73 26.29 1.52 2.17
N GLY A 74 25.09 2.11 2.21
CA GLY A 74 24.06 1.99 1.19
C GLY A 74 23.15 0.78 1.39
N ALA A 75 23.25 0.08 2.52
CA ALA A 75 22.29 -0.94 2.88
C ALA A 75 20.94 -0.31 3.22
N THR A 76 19.88 -1.06 2.90
CA THR A 76 18.49 -0.58 2.96
C THR A 76 17.74 -1.35 4.02
N TRP A 77 16.99 -0.61 4.84
CA TRP A 77 16.30 -1.11 6.03
C TRP A 77 14.84 -0.67 6.03
N ALA A 78 14.03 -1.41 6.79
CA ALA A 78 12.64 -1.02 7.04
C ALA A 78 12.59 0.35 7.72
N ALA A 79 11.63 1.16 7.32
CA ALA A 79 11.37 2.46 7.88
C ALA A 79 9.86 2.67 8.02
N THR A 80 9.49 3.57 8.92
CA THR A 80 8.11 3.92 9.20
C THR A 80 7.93 5.43 9.15
N MET A 81 6.67 5.81 8.98
CA MET A 81 6.20 7.18 8.99
C MET A 81 5.24 7.39 10.15
N SER A 82 5.31 8.57 10.74
CA SER A 82 4.24 9.14 11.54
C SER A 82 3.93 10.54 11.03
N VAL A 83 2.70 11.01 11.21
CA VAL A 83 2.29 12.34 10.75
C VAL A 83 1.63 13.13 11.88
N SER A 84 2.09 14.36 12.06
CA SER A 84 1.52 15.30 13.02
C SER A 84 1.63 16.72 12.48
N ASN A 85 0.53 17.47 12.47
CA ASN A 85 0.49 18.87 12.00
C ASN A 85 1.15 19.06 10.62
N ASN A 86 0.85 18.17 9.66
CA ASN A 86 1.41 18.14 8.30
C ASN A 86 2.92 17.86 8.23
N VAL A 87 3.58 17.56 9.34
CA VAL A 87 4.96 17.09 9.36
C VAL A 87 4.95 15.56 9.36
N VAL A 88 5.59 14.97 8.36
CA VAL A 88 5.87 13.54 8.33
C VAL A 88 7.24 13.32 8.94
N THR A 89 7.29 12.51 9.98
CA THR A 89 8.53 12.04 10.61
C THR A 89 8.81 10.63 10.12
N PHE A 90 10.00 10.46 9.54
CA PHE A 90 10.53 9.18 9.08
C PHE A 90 11.52 8.65 10.11
N SER A 91 11.35 7.38 10.48
CA SER A 91 12.16 6.69 11.48
C SER A 91 12.50 5.27 11.05
N SER A 92 13.60 4.74 11.60
CA SER A 92 13.99 3.35 11.52
C SER A 92 14.54 2.93 12.89
N GLU A 93 14.45 1.64 13.21
CA GLU A 93 15.09 1.07 14.40
C GLU A 93 16.62 0.98 14.24
N GLU A 94 17.09 1.07 12.99
CA GLU A 94 18.50 0.98 12.65
C GLU A 94 19.25 2.28 12.91
N SER A 95 20.52 2.14 13.29
CA SER A 95 21.41 3.28 13.55
C SER A 95 22.22 3.66 12.29
N GLY A 96 22.78 4.87 12.26
CA GLY A 96 23.64 5.29 11.16
C GLY A 96 22.90 5.61 9.84
N ILE A 97 21.59 5.81 9.91
CA ILE A 97 20.79 6.18 8.74
C ILE A 97 21.20 7.55 8.21
N ARG A 98 21.45 7.61 6.90
CA ARG A 98 21.87 8.81 6.17
C ARG A 98 20.69 9.52 5.52
N TYR A 99 19.78 8.76 4.93
CA TYR A 99 18.59 9.30 4.28
C TYR A 99 17.49 8.24 4.19
N TYR A 100 16.27 8.72 3.99
CA TYR A 100 15.10 7.90 3.68
C TYR A 100 14.82 8.01 2.18
N ARG A 101 14.61 6.86 1.54
CA ARG A 101 14.10 6.76 0.17
C ARG A 101 12.59 6.64 0.23
N VAL A 102 11.90 7.52 -0.49
CA VAL A 102 10.44 7.65 -0.46
C VAL A 102 9.88 7.21 -1.82
N GLU A 103 8.96 6.26 -1.81
CA GLU A 103 8.20 5.85 -3.00
C GLU A 103 6.86 6.58 -3.01
N TYR A 104 6.83 7.74 -3.66
CA TYR A 104 5.61 8.51 -3.88
C TYR A 104 4.94 8.12 -5.20
N VAL A 105 3.63 7.95 -5.18
CA VAL A 105 2.77 7.71 -6.33
C VAL A 105 1.68 8.78 -6.35
N GLY A 106 1.70 9.62 -7.37
CA GLY A 106 0.65 10.61 -7.60
C GLY A 106 -0.65 9.94 -8.02
N ALA A 107 -1.77 10.40 -7.46
CA ALA A 107 -3.09 9.81 -7.70
C ALA A 107 -3.97 10.66 -8.62
N THR A 108 -3.44 11.75 -9.18
CA THR A 108 -4.17 12.67 -10.06
C THR A 108 -3.70 12.58 -11.50
N ALA A 109 -4.55 12.98 -12.45
CA ALA A 109 -4.19 13.02 -13.87
C ALA A 109 -2.98 13.95 -14.15
N ALA A 110 -2.72 14.93 -13.26
CA ALA A 110 -1.55 15.80 -13.38
C ALA A 110 -0.22 15.04 -13.19
N ASP A 111 -0.24 13.90 -12.49
CA ASP A 111 0.95 13.13 -12.12
C ASP A 111 1.26 11.98 -13.11
N GLU A 112 0.38 11.70 -14.07
CA GLU A 112 0.52 10.58 -15.02
C GLU A 112 1.76 10.70 -15.92
N SER A 113 2.23 11.92 -16.18
CA SER A 113 3.32 12.16 -17.14
C SER A 113 4.75 11.99 -16.58
N GLU A 114 4.93 11.91 -15.26
CA GLU A 114 6.27 12.02 -14.63
C GLU A 114 6.81 10.72 -14.02
N ASN A 115 6.01 9.66 -13.87
CA ASN A 115 6.34 8.52 -13.03
C ASN A 115 6.32 7.16 -13.76
N ASP A 116 7.04 7.00 -14.89
CA ASP A 116 7.27 5.65 -15.44
C ASP A 116 8.27 4.89 -14.57
N PHE A 117 7.77 4.18 -13.56
CA PHE A 117 8.57 3.22 -12.82
C PHE A 117 8.85 2.03 -13.74
N GLY A 118 10.03 2.02 -14.37
CA GLY A 118 10.50 0.92 -15.26
C GLY A 118 10.66 -0.46 -14.59
N TYR A 119 10.11 -0.65 -13.38
CA TYR A 119 10.04 -1.93 -12.69
C TYR A 119 8.66 -2.57 -12.94
N ARG A 120 8.60 -3.51 -13.88
CA ARG A 120 7.42 -4.37 -14.03
C ARG A 120 7.56 -5.58 -13.11
N ALA A 121 6.79 -5.57 -12.03
CA ALA A 121 6.62 -6.73 -11.18
C ALA A 121 6.05 -7.91 -11.98
N SER A 122 6.34 -9.13 -11.54
CA SER A 122 5.73 -10.33 -12.12
C SER A 122 4.39 -10.61 -11.44
N LEU A 123 3.35 -10.90 -12.23
CA LEU A 123 2.02 -11.19 -11.71
C LEU A 123 2.03 -12.45 -10.82
N ILE A 124 1.47 -12.35 -9.62
CA ILE A 124 1.21 -13.46 -8.71
C ILE A 124 -0.15 -14.06 -9.07
N GLY A 125 -0.13 -15.15 -9.82
CA GLY A 125 -1.34 -15.91 -10.16
C GLY A 125 -1.80 -16.86 -9.04
N VAL A 126 -2.98 -17.44 -9.22
CA VAL A 126 -3.51 -18.48 -8.33
C VAL A 126 -2.58 -19.70 -8.31
N PRO A 127 -2.10 -20.13 -7.12
CA PRO A 127 -1.27 -21.33 -7.00
C PRO A 127 -1.98 -22.56 -7.56
N ARG A 128 -1.27 -23.42 -8.29
CA ARG A 128 -1.86 -24.63 -8.92
C ARG A 128 -2.49 -25.61 -7.92
N ASN A 129 -2.03 -25.58 -6.67
CA ASN A 129 -2.51 -26.43 -5.59
C ASN A 129 -3.57 -25.75 -4.71
N TYR A 130 -4.01 -24.54 -5.06
CA TYR A 130 -5.15 -23.91 -4.41
C TYR A 130 -6.45 -24.56 -4.90
N VAL A 131 -7.33 -24.90 -3.96
CA VAL A 131 -8.65 -25.44 -4.25
C VAL A 131 -9.68 -24.38 -3.91
N TYR A 132 -10.30 -23.78 -4.94
CA TYR A 132 -11.45 -22.91 -4.75
C TYR A 132 -12.70 -23.75 -4.45
N ASN A 133 -13.19 -23.67 -3.23
CA ASN A 133 -14.43 -24.31 -2.79
C ASN A 133 -15.02 -23.57 -1.57
N PRO A 134 -15.85 -22.53 -1.79
CA PRO A 134 -16.45 -21.74 -0.72
C PRO A 134 -17.32 -22.55 0.25
N ALA A 135 -17.76 -23.75 -0.12
CA ALA A 135 -18.50 -24.63 0.79
C ALA A 135 -17.63 -25.19 1.93
N LEU A 136 -16.29 -25.12 1.80
CA LEU A 136 -15.32 -25.51 2.84
C LEU A 136 -15.01 -24.36 3.82
N GLY A 137 -15.57 -23.16 3.61
CA GLY A 137 -15.35 -21.98 4.43
C GLY A 137 -14.45 -20.94 3.77
N SER A 138 -14.06 -19.93 4.56
CA SER A 138 -13.37 -18.72 4.10
C SER A 138 -11.85 -18.88 3.89
N LEU A 139 -11.37 -20.11 3.71
CA LEU A 139 -9.96 -20.40 3.36
C LEU A 139 -9.85 -21.01 1.95
N HIS A 140 -10.95 -20.97 1.20
CA HIS A 140 -11.07 -21.57 -0.12
C HIS A 140 -11.99 -20.73 -1.02
N ASP A 141 -12.08 -19.42 -0.75
CA ASP A 141 -13.04 -18.52 -1.40
C ASP A 141 -12.40 -17.23 -1.95
N TYR A 142 -11.08 -17.21 -2.10
CA TYR A 142 -10.31 -16.05 -2.56
C TYR A 142 -10.48 -14.88 -1.59
N CYS A 143 -11.01 -13.74 -2.04
CA CYS A 143 -11.02 -12.54 -1.23
C CYS A 143 -12.28 -12.43 -0.34
N THR A 144 -12.88 -13.55 0.10
CA THR A 144 -14.05 -13.77 0.99
C THR A 144 -15.19 -12.72 0.99
N LYS A 145 -14.90 -11.46 1.33
CA LYS A 145 -15.86 -10.34 1.47
C LYS A 145 -15.50 -9.11 0.63
N SER A 146 -14.52 -9.25 -0.25
CA SER A 146 -14.01 -8.18 -1.10
C SER A 146 -13.94 -8.68 -2.55
N PRO A 147 -14.00 -7.78 -3.53
CA PRO A 147 -13.79 -8.14 -4.92
C PRO A 147 -12.48 -8.93 -5.15
N ASP A 148 -12.55 -9.91 -6.05
CA ASP A 148 -11.41 -10.74 -6.46
C ASP A 148 -10.43 -10.02 -7.41
N GLU A 149 -10.77 -8.81 -7.83
CA GLU A 149 -9.99 -7.98 -8.74
C GLU A 149 -10.17 -6.49 -8.44
N PHE A 150 -9.16 -5.69 -8.75
CA PHE A 150 -9.28 -4.24 -8.79
C PHE A 150 -9.55 -3.80 -10.23
N PRO A 151 -10.75 -3.27 -10.55
CA PRO A 151 -11.12 -3.03 -11.92
C PRO A 151 -10.54 -1.73 -12.49
N ASN A 152 -10.13 -1.77 -13.76
CA ASN A 152 -9.71 -0.59 -14.53
C ASN A 152 -10.72 -0.37 -15.68
N PRO A 153 -11.49 0.73 -15.68
CA PRO A 153 -12.47 0.99 -16.74
C PRO A 153 -11.86 1.13 -18.14
N PHE A 154 -10.54 1.36 -18.24
CA PHE A 154 -9.85 1.61 -19.51
C PHE A 154 -8.77 0.57 -19.84
N GLY A 155 -8.70 -0.55 -19.11
CA GLY A 155 -7.62 -1.53 -19.29
C GLY A 155 -7.82 -2.84 -18.52
N GLU A 156 -6.72 -3.56 -18.31
CA GLU A 156 -6.74 -4.82 -17.55
C GLU A 156 -7.02 -4.56 -16.06
N ASN A 157 -7.76 -5.46 -15.43
CA ASN A 157 -7.98 -5.47 -14.00
C ASN A 157 -6.79 -6.10 -13.28
N ALA A 158 -6.42 -5.59 -12.11
CA ALA A 158 -5.41 -6.25 -11.28
C ALA A 158 -6.05 -7.43 -10.56
N ASP A 159 -5.56 -8.63 -10.84
CA ASP A 159 -6.08 -9.88 -10.27
C ASP A 159 -5.64 -10.05 -8.81
N PHE A 160 -6.58 -10.15 -7.87
CA PHE A 160 -6.29 -10.35 -6.44
C PHE A 160 -6.52 -11.79 -5.98
N ARG A 161 -7.03 -12.68 -6.84
CA ARG A 161 -7.28 -14.09 -6.51
C ARG A 161 -6.01 -14.82 -6.11
N GLY A 162 -4.90 -14.57 -6.79
CA GLY A 162 -3.60 -15.17 -6.46
C GLY A 162 -3.10 -14.79 -5.07
N PRO A 163 -2.96 -13.49 -4.76
CA PRO A 163 -2.67 -13.00 -3.42
C PRO A 163 -3.60 -13.55 -2.33
N CYS A 164 -4.93 -13.52 -2.55
CA CYS A 164 -5.90 -14.02 -1.57
C CYS A 164 -5.79 -15.55 -1.38
N ALA A 165 -5.63 -16.33 -2.46
CA ALA A 165 -5.40 -17.78 -2.37
C ALA A 165 -4.14 -18.15 -1.57
N LEU A 166 -3.05 -17.38 -1.72
CA LEU A 166 -1.84 -17.58 -0.92
C LEU A 166 -2.06 -17.27 0.57
N HIS A 167 -2.89 -16.26 0.87
CA HIS A 167 -3.24 -15.89 2.24
C HIS A 167 -4.06 -17.00 2.92
N ASP A 168 -5.09 -17.48 2.23
CA ASP A 168 -5.92 -18.61 2.62
C ASP A 168 -5.09 -19.85 2.95
N MET A 169 -4.21 -20.26 2.02
CA MET A 169 -3.33 -21.42 2.21
C MET A 169 -2.31 -21.20 3.34
N CYS A 170 -1.90 -19.95 3.61
CA CYS A 170 -1.00 -19.63 4.71
C CYS A 170 -1.71 -19.82 6.06
N TYR A 171 -2.95 -19.34 6.16
CA TYR A 171 -3.80 -19.53 7.33
C TYR A 171 -4.13 -21.01 7.55
N GLU A 172 -4.50 -21.74 6.49
CA GLU A 172 -4.78 -23.18 6.57
C GLU A 172 -3.57 -23.94 7.11
N ARG A 173 -2.37 -23.65 6.59
CA ARG A 173 -1.12 -24.29 7.06
C ARG A 173 -0.81 -23.97 8.52
N LYS A 174 -1.05 -22.74 8.96
CA LYS A 174 -0.79 -22.33 10.34
C LYS A 174 -1.89 -22.79 11.30
N GLY A 175 -3.11 -23.02 10.80
CA GLY A 175 -4.29 -23.33 11.60
C GLY A 175 -4.83 -22.12 12.39
N CYS A 176 -4.37 -20.90 12.10
CA CYS A 176 -4.72 -19.68 12.80
C CYS A 176 -4.45 -18.45 11.94
N ALA A 177 -5.12 -17.33 12.27
CA ALA A 177 -4.81 -16.04 11.66
C ALA A 177 -3.38 -15.61 12.05
N SER A 178 -2.61 -15.06 11.11
CA SER A 178 -1.21 -14.71 11.38
C SER A 178 -0.79 -13.41 10.72
N ARG A 179 -0.09 -12.57 11.50
CA ARG A 179 0.43 -11.27 11.04
C ARG A 179 1.37 -11.40 9.86
N SER A 180 2.18 -12.46 9.84
CA SER A 180 3.10 -12.77 8.73
C SER A 180 2.38 -13.09 7.42
N CYS A 181 1.27 -13.83 7.49
CA CYS A 181 0.42 -14.09 6.34
C CYS A 181 -0.27 -12.79 5.88
N ASP A 182 -0.74 -11.95 6.81
CA ASP A 182 -1.37 -10.66 6.49
C ASP A 182 -0.38 -9.72 5.79
N ALA A 183 0.85 -9.60 6.31
CA ALA A 183 1.90 -8.82 5.67
C ALA A 183 2.21 -9.34 4.26
N SER A 184 2.23 -10.65 4.07
CA SER A 184 2.42 -11.28 2.76
C SER A 184 1.25 -10.99 1.81
N LEU A 185 0.00 -11.01 2.30
CA LEU A 185 -1.18 -10.60 1.53
C LEU A 185 -1.03 -9.18 1.01
N LYS A 186 -0.70 -8.22 1.90
CA LYS A 186 -0.47 -6.82 1.53
C LYS A 186 0.58 -6.69 0.41
N SER A 187 1.74 -7.30 0.61
CA SER A 187 2.84 -7.26 -0.36
C SER A 187 2.42 -7.85 -1.72
N ASN A 188 1.73 -9.00 -1.72
CA ASN A 188 1.30 -9.67 -2.94
C ASN A 188 0.20 -8.90 -3.69
N LEU A 189 -0.74 -8.27 -2.97
CA LEU A 189 -1.75 -7.39 -3.58
C LEU A 189 -1.09 -6.19 -4.26
N LYS A 190 -0.19 -5.49 -3.54
CA LYS A 190 0.57 -4.35 -4.10
C LYS A 190 1.43 -4.77 -5.29
N ASN A 191 2.01 -5.97 -5.26
CA ASN A 191 2.76 -6.53 -6.38
C ASN A 191 1.88 -6.66 -7.63
N ASN A 192 0.67 -7.21 -7.50
CA ASN A 192 -0.24 -7.35 -8.64
C ASN A 192 -0.73 -6.00 -9.17
N CYS A 193 -0.88 -4.99 -8.31
CA CYS A 193 -1.08 -3.60 -8.77
C CYS A 193 0.09 -3.12 -9.65
N ARG A 194 1.34 -3.27 -9.19
CA ARG A 194 2.54 -2.86 -9.95
C ARG A 194 2.80 -3.70 -11.21
N ALA A 195 2.35 -4.96 -11.23
CA ALA A 195 2.46 -5.83 -12.40
C ALA A 195 1.46 -5.43 -13.50
N THR A 196 0.31 -4.88 -13.10
CA THR A 196 -0.79 -4.52 -14.02
C THR A 196 -0.70 -3.06 -14.47
N TYR A 197 -0.35 -2.16 -13.55
CA TYR A 197 -0.34 -0.71 -13.77
C TYR A 197 1.08 -0.15 -13.64
N SER A 198 1.51 0.63 -14.63
CA SER A 198 2.85 1.25 -14.63
C SER A 198 2.96 2.44 -13.70
N SER A 199 1.92 3.29 -13.67
CA SER A 199 1.96 4.59 -12.99
C SER A 199 0.57 5.23 -12.84
N GLY A 200 0.51 6.37 -12.16
CA GLY A 200 -0.65 7.26 -12.16
C GLY A 200 -1.80 6.88 -11.22
N PRO A 201 -2.97 7.51 -11.40
CA PRO A 201 -4.17 7.38 -10.56
C PRO A 201 -4.61 5.94 -10.33
N THR A 202 -4.62 5.12 -11.40
CA THR A 202 -5.04 3.72 -11.30
C THR A 202 -4.10 2.91 -10.41
N LEU A 203 -2.78 3.10 -10.55
CA LEU A 203 -1.80 2.45 -9.69
C LEU A 203 -1.97 2.92 -8.24
N ALA A 204 -2.05 4.23 -8.00
CA ALA A 204 -2.21 4.80 -6.65
C ALA A 204 -3.48 4.27 -5.96
N SER A 205 -4.61 4.24 -6.67
CA SER A 205 -5.88 3.69 -6.15
C SER A 205 -5.79 2.19 -5.86
N CYS A 206 -5.13 1.43 -6.73
CA CYS A 206 -4.94 -0.01 -6.52
C CYS A 206 -4.08 -0.28 -5.28
N LEU A 207 -2.95 0.42 -5.14
CA LEU A 207 -2.06 0.29 -3.97
C LEU A 207 -2.78 0.70 -2.67
N ALA A 208 -3.54 1.80 -2.71
CA ALA A 208 -4.32 2.24 -1.55
C ALA A 208 -5.45 1.26 -1.21
N THR A 209 -6.05 0.62 -2.21
CA THR A 209 -7.06 -0.42 -2.00
C THR A 209 -6.45 -1.70 -1.42
N ALA A 210 -5.24 -2.08 -1.83
CA ALA A 210 -4.51 -3.20 -1.24
C ALA A 210 -4.25 -2.99 0.26
N GLU A 211 -3.95 -1.76 0.68
CA GLU A 211 -3.85 -1.39 2.11
C GLU A 211 -5.18 -1.53 2.85
N VAL A 212 -6.30 -1.16 2.22
CA VAL A 212 -7.65 -1.33 2.80
C VAL A 212 -7.98 -2.81 3.00
N TYR A 213 -7.64 -3.67 2.03
CA TYR A 213 -7.84 -5.13 2.14
C TYR A 213 -7.05 -5.70 3.32
N TRP A 214 -5.76 -5.36 3.41
CA TRP A 214 -4.93 -5.77 4.52
C TRP A 214 -5.44 -5.24 5.87
N GLY A 215 -5.81 -3.95 5.94
CA GLY A 215 -6.36 -3.32 7.13
C GLY A 215 -7.64 -4.01 7.62
N ALA A 216 -8.54 -4.38 6.70
CA ALA A 216 -9.77 -5.10 7.02
C ALA A 216 -9.50 -6.47 7.66
N VAL A 217 -8.56 -7.24 7.10
CA VAL A 217 -8.12 -8.53 7.64
C VAL A 217 -7.54 -8.36 9.04
N ARG A 218 -6.67 -7.36 9.24
CA ARG A 218 -6.04 -7.09 10.55
C ARG A 218 -7.07 -6.72 11.62
N VAL A 219 -8.06 -5.89 11.30
CA VAL A 219 -9.15 -5.54 12.21
C VAL A 219 -9.98 -6.77 12.58
N ALA A 220 -10.30 -7.62 11.61
CA ALA A 220 -11.04 -8.85 11.86
C ALA A 220 -10.29 -9.84 12.78
N HIS A 221 -8.96 -9.90 12.69
CA HIS A 221 -8.13 -10.89 13.38
C HIS A 221 -7.41 -10.40 14.63
N THR A 222 -7.59 -9.12 15.02
CA THR A 222 -6.94 -8.53 16.20
C THR A 222 -7.19 -9.31 17.51
N PHE A 223 -8.23 -10.16 17.56
CA PHE A 223 -8.62 -10.91 18.75
C PHE A 223 -8.23 -12.41 18.74
N SER A 224 -7.57 -12.92 17.69
CA SER A 224 -7.33 -14.36 17.54
C SER A 224 -6.06 -14.74 16.75
N SER A 225 -5.18 -13.78 16.44
CA SER A 225 -3.96 -14.07 15.66
C SER A 225 -2.90 -14.83 16.47
N CYS A 226 -2.30 -15.85 15.87
CA CYS A 226 -1.04 -16.44 16.31
C CYS A 226 0.17 -15.62 15.82
N GLU A 227 1.28 -15.72 16.56
CA GLU A 227 2.56 -15.06 16.23
C GLU A 227 3.15 -15.60 14.90
#